data_AF-A6ZVW1-F1
#
_entry.id   AF-A6ZVW1-F1
#
_cell.length_a   1.000
_cell.length_b   1.000
_cell.length_c   1.000
_cell.angle_alpha   90.00
_cell.angle_beta   90.00
_cell.angle_gamma   90.00
#
_symmetry.space_group_name_H-M   'P 1'
#
loop_
_entity.id
_entity.type
_entity.pdbx_description
1 polymer ?
#
loop_
_entity_poly.entity_id
_entity_poly.type
_entity_poly.pdbx_seq_one_letter_code
_entity_poly.pdbx_strand_id
1 'polypeptide(L)'
;MWKWIKILYHEVAQETALKDSYRITLVPSSDGISVCGKLFNREYVRGFYYACKAQFDNFWEELNDYFYMPTVVDIAGLILRNRDVLFREPKRGIDEYLENDSFLQMIPVKYREIVLPKLRRDTNKMTAALKNKVAVAIDELTVPLMWMIHFAVGYPYRYPELQLLAFAGPQRNVYVDDTTRRIQLYTDYNKNGSSEPRLKTLDGLTSDYLFYFVTVLRQMQICALGNSYDAFKNDPWMDVVGFEDPDQEQTETLRG
;
A
#
# COMPACT_ATOMS: atom_id res chain seq x y z
N MET A 1 7.37 -4.82 4.51
CA MET A 1 6.82 -4.00 3.39
C MET A 1 7.81 -3.62 2.28
N TRP A 2 8.70 -2.60 2.41
CA TRP A 2 9.47 -2.10 1.25
C TRP A 2 10.58 -3.02 0.74
N LYS A 3 11.07 -3.94 1.57
CA LYS A 3 12.12 -4.90 1.18
C LYS A 3 11.68 -5.77 0.00
N TRP A 4 10.43 -6.25 -0.01
CA TRP A 4 9.94 -7.11 -1.09
C TRP A 4 9.74 -6.34 -2.40
N ILE A 5 9.18 -5.13 -2.36
CA ILE A 5 9.01 -4.32 -3.57
C ILE A 5 10.38 -3.88 -4.12
N LYS A 6 11.37 -3.65 -3.25
CA LYS A 6 12.77 -3.43 -3.65
C LYS A 6 13.36 -4.67 -4.33
N ILE A 7 13.12 -5.88 -3.78
CA ILE A 7 13.54 -7.15 -4.38
C ILE A 7 12.89 -7.33 -5.76
N LEU A 8 11.56 -7.23 -5.84
CA LEU A 8 10.83 -7.37 -7.10
C LEU A 8 11.32 -6.34 -8.13
N TYR A 9 11.51 -5.08 -7.72
CA TYR A 9 12.05 -4.06 -8.62
C TYR A 9 13.45 -4.42 -9.11
N HIS A 10 14.31 -4.92 -8.22
CA HIS A 10 15.66 -5.34 -8.57
C HIS A 10 15.64 -6.52 -9.55
N GLU A 11 14.81 -7.52 -9.30
CA GLU A 11 14.59 -8.66 -10.20
C GLU A 11 14.06 -8.19 -11.56
N VAL A 12 13.06 -7.31 -11.59
CA VAL A 12 12.53 -6.73 -12.83
C VAL A 12 13.59 -5.91 -13.56
N ALA A 13 14.41 -5.14 -12.85
CA ALA A 13 15.49 -4.35 -13.46
C ALA A 13 16.59 -5.26 -14.05
N GLN A 14 16.99 -6.30 -13.33
CA GLN A 14 17.90 -7.33 -13.83
C GLN A 14 17.33 -8.03 -15.07
N GLU A 15 16.06 -8.41 -15.04
CA GLU A 15 15.42 -9.07 -16.18
C GLU A 15 15.21 -8.12 -17.37
N THR A 16 15.02 -6.83 -17.11
CA THR A 16 14.97 -5.82 -18.18
C THR A 16 16.32 -5.70 -18.88
N ALA A 17 17.45 -5.90 -18.18
CA ALA A 17 18.77 -5.93 -18.79
C ALA A 17 18.98 -7.14 -19.70
N LEU A 18 18.21 -8.23 -19.50
CA LEU A 18 18.21 -9.43 -20.34
C LEU A 18 17.17 -9.36 -21.47
N LYS A 19 16.44 -8.25 -21.62
CA LYS A 19 15.34 -8.09 -22.58
C LYS A 19 15.68 -8.53 -24.00
N ASP A 20 16.89 -8.22 -24.47
CA ASP A 20 17.32 -8.52 -25.85
C ASP A 20 17.55 -10.03 -26.09
N SER A 21 17.63 -10.83 -25.02
CA SER A 21 17.66 -12.31 -25.09
C SER A 21 16.28 -12.94 -25.25
N TYR A 22 15.21 -12.17 -25.04
CA TYR A 22 13.85 -12.69 -25.09
C TYR A 22 13.30 -12.73 -26.52
N ARG A 23 12.78 -13.90 -26.90
CA ARG A 23 11.98 -14.03 -28.13
C ARG A 23 10.60 -13.44 -27.88
N ILE A 24 10.41 -12.18 -28.29
CA ILE A 24 9.14 -11.47 -28.24
C ILE A 24 8.48 -11.54 -29.62
N THR A 25 7.27 -12.09 -29.69
CA THR A 25 6.51 -12.21 -30.94
C THR A 25 5.10 -11.68 -30.76
N LEU A 26 4.63 -10.84 -31.69
CA LEU A 26 3.26 -10.37 -31.68
C LEU A 26 2.34 -11.51 -32.14
N VAL A 27 1.22 -11.73 -31.45
CA VAL A 27 0.27 -12.80 -31.78
C VAL A 27 -1.07 -12.14 -32.14
N PRO A 28 -1.31 -11.81 -33.43
CA PRO A 28 -2.46 -11.01 -33.86
C PRO A 28 -3.81 -11.65 -33.54
N SER A 29 -3.89 -12.99 -33.60
CA SER A 29 -5.14 -13.73 -33.36
C SER A 29 -5.62 -13.68 -31.91
N SER A 30 -4.74 -13.32 -30.97
CA SER A 30 -5.04 -13.33 -29.53
C SER A 30 -4.97 -11.95 -28.87
N ASP A 31 -4.80 -10.88 -29.66
CA ASP A 31 -4.62 -9.50 -29.15
C ASP A 31 -3.57 -9.45 -28.02
N GLY A 32 -2.39 -9.99 -28.31
CA GLY A 32 -1.36 -10.21 -27.28
C GLY A 32 0.04 -10.40 -27.83
N ILE A 33 0.97 -10.55 -26.90
CA ILE A 33 2.41 -10.72 -27.15
C ILE A 33 2.85 -12.03 -26.53
N SER A 34 3.58 -12.86 -27.27
CA SER A 34 4.24 -14.03 -26.73
C SER A 34 5.67 -13.69 -26.36
N VAL A 35 6.04 -13.93 -25.10
CA VAL A 35 7.40 -13.75 -24.56
C VAL A 35 7.93 -15.13 -24.20
N CYS A 36 8.97 -15.58 -24.91
CA CYS A 36 9.58 -16.90 -24.71
C CYS A 36 8.56 -18.06 -24.76
N GLY A 37 7.58 -17.96 -25.66
CA GLY A 37 6.53 -18.98 -25.83
C GLY A 37 5.35 -18.87 -24.85
N LYS A 38 5.40 -17.95 -23.88
CA LYS A 38 4.28 -17.67 -22.97
C LYS A 38 3.45 -16.52 -23.52
N LEU A 39 2.16 -16.74 -23.70
CA LEU A 39 1.23 -15.73 -24.21
C LEU A 39 0.83 -14.75 -23.10
N PHE A 40 1.08 -13.47 -23.35
CA PHE A 40 0.64 -12.35 -22.54
C PHE A 40 -0.44 -11.58 -23.32
N ASN A 41 -1.70 -11.83 -22.98
CA ASN A 41 -2.86 -11.20 -23.58
C ASN A 41 -3.79 -10.64 -22.49
N ARG A 42 -4.88 -9.97 -22.92
CA ARG A 42 -5.86 -9.40 -21.99
C ARG A 42 -6.49 -10.44 -21.05
N GLU A 43 -6.71 -11.67 -21.52
CA GLU A 43 -7.27 -12.75 -20.70
C GLU A 43 -6.33 -13.19 -19.60
N TYR A 44 -5.04 -13.34 -19.92
CA TYR A 44 -3.99 -13.63 -18.94
C TYR A 44 -3.94 -12.54 -17.86
N VAL A 45 -3.88 -11.27 -18.26
CA VAL A 45 -3.85 -10.14 -17.31
C VAL A 45 -5.08 -10.14 -16.42
N ARG A 46 -6.28 -10.35 -16.99
CA ARG A 46 -7.52 -10.45 -16.23
C ARG A 46 -7.50 -11.63 -15.25
N GLY A 47 -7.05 -12.80 -15.69
CA GLY A 47 -6.94 -13.99 -14.85
C GLY A 47 -5.97 -13.78 -13.69
N PHE A 48 -4.79 -13.21 -13.97
CA PHE A 48 -3.79 -12.88 -12.97
C PHE A 48 -4.31 -11.85 -11.96
N TYR A 49 -4.99 -10.80 -12.43
CA TYR A 49 -5.61 -9.80 -11.56
C TYR A 49 -6.62 -10.42 -10.57
N TYR A 50 -7.48 -11.34 -11.03
CA TYR A 50 -8.40 -12.05 -10.15
C TYR A 50 -7.72 -13.08 -9.24
N ALA A 51 -6.61 -13.68 -9.67
CA ALA A 51 -5.79 -14.52 -8.81
C ALA A 51 -5.16 -13.71 -7.66
N CYS A 52 -4.69 -12.49 -7.92
CA CYS A 52 -4.23 -11.58 -6.87
C CYS A 52 -5.35 -11.27 -5.87
N LYS A 53 -6.55 -10.93 -6.36
CA LYS A 53 -7.71 -10.72 -5.50
C LYS A 53 -8.00 -11.94 -4.61
N ALA A 54 -8.05 -13.14 -5.20
CA ALA A 54 -8.30 -14.37 -4.46
C ALA A 54 -7.21 -14.64 -3.41
N GLN A 55 -5.95 -14.38 -3.73
CA GLN A 55 -4.84 -14.52 -2.78
C GLN A 55 -4.98 -13.54 -1.60
N PHE A 56 -5.36 -12.28 -1.87
CA PHE A 56 -5.66 -11.31 -0.83
C PHE A 56 -6.80 -11.81 0.08
N ASP A 57 -7.89 -12.30 -0.52
CA ASP A 57 -9.05 -12.79 0.22
C ASP A 57 -8.70 -14.00 1.11
N ASN A 58 -7.89 -14.94 0.64
CA ASN A 58 -7.46 -16.10 1.42
C ASN A 58 -6.70 -15.71 2.70
N PHE A 59 -5.73 -14.81 2.57
CA PHE A 59 -4.99 -14.31 3.74
C PHE A 59 -5.86 -13.44 4.65
N TRP A 60 -6.81 -12.70 4.08
CA TRP A 60 -7.81 -11.98 4.88
C TRP A 60 -8.68 -12.95 5.69
N GLU A 61 -9.11 -14.07 5.11
CA GLU A 61 -9.87 -15.12 5.81
C GLU A 61 -9.06 -15.71 6.98
N GLU A 62 -7.78 -16.02 6.77
CA GLU A 62 -6.89 -16.49 7.84
C GLU A 62 -6.77 -15.51 9.01
N LEU A 63 -6.76 -14.21 8.71
CA LEU A 63 -6.77 -13.17 9.75
C LEU A 63 -8.15 -13.09 10.43
N ASN A 64 -9.23 -13.24 9.67
CA ASN A 64 -10.60 -13.16 10.16
C ASN A 64 -10.96 -14.33 11.10
N ASP A 65 -10.21 -15.42 11.09
CA ASP A 65 -10.32 -16.51 12.08
C ASP A 65 -9.97 -16.07 13.50
N TYR A 66 -9.12 -15.05 13.66
CA TYR A 66 -8.69 -14.54 14.97
C TYR A 66 -9.32 -13.20 15.33
N PHE A 67 -9.75 -12.44 14.33
CA PHE A 67 -10.30 -11.09 14.49
C PHE A 67 -11.70 -11.00 13.88
N TYR A 68 -12.60 -10.30 14.54
CA TYR A 68 -13.79 -9.77 13.90
C TYR A 68 -13.39 -8.59 13.03
N MET A 69 -13.40 -8.80 11.71
CA MET A 69 -13.13 -7.78 10.72
C MET A 69 -14.33 -7.61 9.78
N PRO A 70 -14.72 -6.36 9.45
CA PRO A 70 -15.69 -6.12 8.39
C PRO A 70 -15.09 -6.55 7.04
N THR A 71 -15.94 -6.89 6.06
CA THR A 71 -15.43 -7.27 4.74
C THR A 71 -14.94 -6.05 3.95
N VAL A 72 -14.13 -6.30 2.92
CA VAL A 72 -13.70 -5.26 1.96
C VAL A 72 -14.93 -4.53 1.37
N VAL A 73 -15.96 -5.30 0.99
CA VAL A 73 -17.18 -4.78 0.37
C VAL A 73 -17.98 -3.92 1.35
N ASP A 74 -18.06 -4.32 2.62
CA ASP A 74 -18.80 -3.58 3.65
C ASP A 74 -18.14 -2.23 3.93
N ILE A 75 -16.82 -2.21 4.14
CA ILE A 75 -16.08 -0.97 4.40
C ILE A 75 -16.12 -0.03 3.20
N ALA A 76 -15.93 -0.57 1.99
CA ALA A 76 -16.03 0.22 0.78
C ALA A 76 -17.46 0.77 0.58
N GLY A 77 -18.49 -0.04 0.82
CA GLY A 77 -19.88 0.38 0.70
C GLY A 77 -20.28 1.44 1.73
N LEU A 78 -19.88 1.24 2.99
CA LEU A 78 -20.25 2.10 4.11
C LEU A 78 -19.53 3.45 4.08
N ILE A 79 -18.27 3.48 3.66
CA ILE A 79 -17.39 4.65 3.78
C ILE A 79 -16.97 5.18 2.41
N LEU A 80 -16.19 4.41 1.64
CA LEU A 80 -15.57 4.90 0.41
C LEU A 80 -16.62 5.31 -0.63
N ARG A 81 -17.53 4.42 -0.98
CA ARG A 81 -18.53 4.60 -2.05
C ARG A 81 -19.75 5.40 -1.60
N ASN A 82 -19.94 5.56 -0.29
CA ASN A 82 -21.04 6.31 0.29
C ASN A 82 -20.81 7.82 0.15
N ARG A 83 -21.62 8.47 -0.70
CA ARG A 83 -21.52 9.91 -1.01
C ARG A 83 -21.85 10.82 0.18
N ASP A 84 -22.53 10.32 1.21
CA ASP A 84 -22.80 11.07 2.43
C ASP A 84 -21.58 11.14 3.36
N VAL A 85 -20.54 10.33 3.09
CA VAL A 85 -19.26 10.42 3.79
C VAL A 85 -18.39 11.48 3.15
N LEU A 86 -18.26 12.59 3.86
CA LEU A 86 -17.36 13.67 3.49
C LEU A 86 -15.96 13.38 4.03
N PHE A 87 -15.03 13.10 3.12
CA PHE A 87 -13.60 13.07 3.44
C PHE A 87 -13.13 14.51 3.60
N ARG A 88 -12.50 14.84 4.73
CA ARG A 88 -12.03 16.20 4.99
C ARG A 88 -10.65 16.17 5.58
N GLU A 89 -9.77 17.00 5.05
CA GLU A 89 -8.52 17.29 5.76
C GLU A 89 -8.85 17.80 7.17
N PRO A 90 -8.16 17.31 8.21
CA PRO A 90 -8.30 17.86 9.53
C PRO A 90 -7.95 19.35 9.49
N LYS A 91 -8.92 20.23 9.84
CA LYS A 91 -8.67 21.67 9.92
C LYS A 91 -7.67 21.96 11.04
N ARG A 92 -6.49 22.50 10.73
CA ARG A 92 -5.53 23.04 11.72
C ARG A 92 -4.88 24.33 11.24
N GLY A 93 -4.39 25.13 12.20
CA GLY A 93 -3.82 26.46 12.00
C GLY A 93 -2.55 26.47 11.15
N ILE A 94 -2.12 27.66 10.76
CA ILE A 94 -1.14 27.94 9.69
C ILE A 94 0.27 27.32 9.96
N ASP A 95 0.59 26.94 11.20
CA ASP A 95 1.96 26.58 11.63
C ASP A 95 2.18 25.11 12.07
N GLU A 96 1.21 24.21 11.93
CA GLU A 96 1.34 22.80 12.39
C GLU A 96 1.30 21.77 11.25
N TYR A 97 2.23 21.88 10.28
CA TYR A 97 2.55 20.75 9.40
C TYR A 97 3.56 19.82 10.09
N LEU A 98 3.09 19.07 11.10
CA LEU A 98 3.87 18.00 11.72
C LEU A 98 3.22 16.63 11.47
N GLU A 99 3.83 15.89 10.53
CA GLU A 99 4.10 14.44 10.54
C GLU A 99 2.94 13.41 10.67
N ASN A 100 1.68 13.78 10.96
CA ASN A 100 0.65 12.81 11.36
C ASN A 100 -0.71 12.89 10.65
N ASP A 101 -0.80 13.47 9.44
CA ASP A 101 -2.04 13.48 8.64
C ASP A 101 -2.33 12.14 7.96
N SER A 102 -2.64 11.13 8.77
CA SER A 102 -3.07 9.81 8.29
C SER A 102 -4.38 9.92 7.52
N PHE A 103 -4.48 9.19 6.41
CA PHE A 103 -5.71 9.01 5.63
C PHE A 103 -6.91 8.59 6.49
N LEU A 104 -6.69 7.88 7.61
CA LEU A 104 -7.74 7.55 8.57
C LEU A 104 -8.37 8.80 9.22
N GLN A 105 -7.60 9.87 9.42
CA GLN A 105 -8.10 11.12 10.00
C GLN A 105 -9.05 11.87 9.05
N MET A 106 -8.96 11.61 7.74
CA MET A 106 -9.89 12.17 6.76
C MET A 106 -11.30 11.55 6.87
N ILE A 107 -11.42 10.37 7.49
CA ILE A 107 -12.69 9.67 7.70
C ILE A 107 -13.41 10.28 8.92
N PRO A 108 -14.72 10.55 8.83
CA PRO A 108 -15.51 11.01 9.98
C PRO A 108 -15.42 10.07 11.17
N VAL A 109 -15.32 10.64 12.38
CA VAL A 109 -15.10 9.90 13.65
C VAL A 109 -16.05 8.71 13.82
N LYS A 110 -17.34 8.89 13.48
CA LYS A 110 -18.37 7.84 13.59
C LYS A 110 -18.06 6.54 12.82
N TYR A 111 -17.21 6.60 11.79
CA TYR A 111 -16.80 5.42 11.03
C TYR A 111 -15.45 4.83 11.46
N ARG A 112 -14.65 5.58 12.24
CA ARG A 112 -13.30 5.14 12.64
C ARG A 112 -13.34 3.92 13.55
N GLU A 113 -14.33 3.82 14.44
CA GLU A 113 -14.47 2.65 15.31
C GLU A 113 -14.88 1.38 14.54
N ILE A 114 -15.52 1.55 13.38
CA ILE A 114 -16.02 0.44 12.56
C ILE A 114 -14.86 -0.27 11.84
N VAL A 115 -13.81 0.49 11.48
CA VAL A 115 -12.64 -0.04 10.78
C VAL A 115 -11.62 -0.70 11.73
N LEU A 116 -11.82 -0.59 13.06
CA LEU A 116 -10.89 -1.18 14.02
C LEU A 116 -11.14 -2.70 14.17
N PRO A 117 -10.14 -3.55 13.90
CA PRO A 117 -10.27 -4.99 14.08
C PRO A 117 -10.38 -5.34 15.57
N LYS A 118 -11.26 -6.28 15.89
CA LYS A 118 -11.51 -6.71 17.29
C LYS A 118 -11.08 -8.16 17.47
N LEU A 119 -10.23 -8.44 18.45
CA LEU A 119 -9.83 -9.81 18.77
C LEU A 119 -11.07 -10.64 19.16
N ARG A 120 -11.18 -11.87 18.63
CA ARG A 120 -12.29 -12.76 18.98
C ARG A 120 -12.12 -13.29 20.42
N ARG A 121 -13.25 -13.56 21.08
CA ARG A 121 -13.31 -13.91 22.52
C ARG A 121 -12.64 -15.24 22.86
N ASP A 122 -12.65 -16.18 21.93
CA ASP A 122 -11.95 -17.47 21.99
C ASP A 122 -10.42 -17.31 21.93
N THR A 123 -9.95 -16.25 21.28
CA THR A 123 -8.55 -15.87 21.25
C THR A 123 -8.20 -15.08 22.52
N ASN A 124 -8.00 -15.80 23.63
CA ASN A 124 -7.88 -15.25 24.99
C ASN A 124 -6.92 -14.05 25.13
N LYS A 125 -5.83 -13.97 24.36
CA LYS A 125 -4.83 -12.87 24.36
C LYS A 125 -4.07 -12.76 23.03
N MET A 126 -3.55 -11.57 22.73
CA MET A 126 -2.60 -11.33 21.64
C MET A 126 -1.22 -11.90 21.99
N THR A 127 -0.95 -13.15 21.60
CA THR A 127 0.35 -13.81 21.82
C THR A 127 1.42 -13.30 20.84
N ALA A 128 2.71 -13.48 21.16
CA ALA A 128 3.80 -13.14 20.26
C ALA A 128 3.70 -13.87 18.90
N ALA A 129 3.27 -15.14 18.92
CA ALA A 129 3.03 -15.92 17.72
C ALA A 129 1.92 -15.32 16.85
N LEU A 130 0.81 -14.88 17.45
CA LEU A 130 -0.28 -14.22 16.74
C LEU A 130 0.17 -12.87 16.15
N LYS A 131 0.92 -12.06 16.91
CA LYS A 131 1.51 -10.80 16.40
C LYS A 131 2.37 -11.02 15.17
N ASN A 132 3.23 -12.04 15.20
CA ASN A 132 4.07 -12.41 14.06
C ASN A 132 3.22 -12.87 12.87
N LYS A 133 2.18 -13.68 13.11
CA LYS A 133 1.25 -14.12 12.06
C LYS A 133 0.54 -12.94 11.39
N VAL A 134 0.09 -11.95 12.17
CA VAL A 134 -0.50 -10.71 11.65
C VAL A 134 0.49 -9.93 10.79
N ALA A 135 1.73 -9.75 11.27
CA ALA A 135 2.76 -9.03 10.53
C ALA A 135 3.07 -9.70 9.18
N VAL A 136 3.28 -11.02 9.18
CA VAL A 136 3.57 -11.81 7.99
C VAL A 136 2.40 -11.77 7.02
N ALA A 137 1.18 -12.04 7.47
CA ALA A 137 0.00 -12.07 6.60
C ALA A 137 -0.26 -10.70 5.94
N ILE A 138 -0.10 -9.59 6.68
CA ILE A 138 -0.27 -8.25 6.12
C ILE A 138 0.83 -7.92 5.11
N ASP A 139 2.09 -8.28 5.38
CA ASP A 139 3.18 -8.10 4.43
C ASP A 139 2.95 -8.94 3.16
N GLU A 140 2.53 -10.20 3.27
CA GLU A 140 2.16 -11.06 2.14
C GLU A 140 0.97 -10.50 1.35
N LEU A 141 -0.01 -9.87 2.02
CA LEU A 141 -1.15 -9.21 1.36
C LEU A 141 -0.75 -8.04 0.46
N THR A 142 0.38 -7.39 0.75
CA THR A 142 0.84 -6.26 -0.06
C THR A 142 1.23 -6.69 -1.46
N VAL A 143 1.70 -7.93 -1.63
CA VAL A 143 2.11 -8.48 -2.93
C VAL A 143 0.96 -8.47 -3.95
N PRO A 144 -0.17 -9.17 -3.72
CA PRO A 144 -1.30 -9.15 -4.64
C PRO A 144 -1.89 -7.74 -4.77
N LEU A 145 -1.95 -6.95 -3.69
CA LEU A 145 -2.46 -5.58 -3.74
C LEU A 145 -1.65 -4.69 -4.69
N MET A 146 -0.32 -4.77 -4.64
CA MET A 146 0.57 -4.00 -5.50
C MET A 146 0.41 -4.37 -6.98
N TRP A 147 0.22 -5.66 -7.27
CA TRP A 147 -0.13 -6.11 -8.62
C TRP A 147 -1.48 -5.56 -9.09
N MET A 148 -2.51 -5.60 -8.22
CA MET A 148 -3.80 -5.00 -8.53
C MET A 148 -3.67 -3.51 -8.83
N ILE A 149 -2.92 -2.76 -8.02
CA ILE A 149 -2.63 -1.34 -8.25
C ILE A 149 -1.93 -1.14 -9.59
N HIS A 150 -0.90 -1.93 -9.89
CA HIS A 150 -0.14 -1.82 -11.14
C HIS A 150 -1.04 -1.99 -12.39
N PHE A 151 -1.96 -2.95 -12.37
CA PHE A 151 -2.91 -3.12 -13.48
C PHE A 151 -4.02 -2.06 -13.50
N ALA A 152 -4.47 -1.59 -12.34
CA ALA A 152 -5.53 -0.59 -12.19
C ALA A 152 -5.12 0.80 -12.69
N VAL A 153 -3.89 1.22 -12.41
CA VAL A 153 -3.38 2.54 -12.79
C VAL A 153 -3.08 2.67 -14.29
N GLY A 154 -2.93 1.55 -15.00
CA GLY A 154 -2.49 1.52 -16.38
C GLY A 154 -1.10 2.15 -16.63
N TYR A 155 -0.68 2.18 -17.89
CA TYR A 155 0.56 2.82 -18.32
C TYR A 155 0.55 4.35 -18.01
N PRO A 156 1.65 5.02 -17.60
CA PRO A 156 3.04 4.59 -17.58
C PRO A 156 3.68 4.36 -16.18
N TYR A 157 2.94 4.08 -15.10
CA TYR A 157 3.62 3.89 -13.81
C TYR A 157 4.53 2.67 -13.84
N ARG A 158 5.79 2.85 -13.44
CA ARG A 158 6.73 1.77 -13.19
C ARG A 158 6.66 1.43 -11.70
N TYR A 159 7.25 0.29 -11.32
CA TYR A 159 7.31 -0.14 -9.93
C TYR A 159 7.91 0.92 -8.98
N PRO A 160 8.93 1.73 -9.35
CA PRO A 160 9.45 2.79 -8.48
C PRO A 160 8.42 3.81 -8.05
N GLU A 161 7.54 4.26 -8.95
CA GLU A 161 6.51 5.23 -8.58
C GLU A 161 5.51 4.63 -7.57
N LEU A 162 5.27 3.32 -7.65
CA LEU A 162 4.45 2.60 -6.67
C LEU A 162 5.19 2.36 -5.33
N GLN A 163 6.52 2.47 -5.29
CA GLN A 163 7.29 2.41 -4.03
C GLN A 163 7.11 3.66 -3.17
N LEU A 164 6.62 4.75 -3.75
CA LEU A 164 6.46 6.03 -3.07
C LEU A 164 5.05 6.21 -2.49
N LEU A 165 4.20 5.17 -2.52
CA LEU A 165 2.84 5.28 -2.02
C LEU A 165 2.83 5.52 -0.51
N ALA A 166 2.34 6.68 -0.13
CA ALA A 166 2.21 7.13 1.24
C ALA A 166 0.76 7.54 1.49
N PHE A 167 0.15 6.94 2.52
CA PHE A 167 -1.23 7.23 2.95
C PHE A 167 -1.25 8.06 4.25
N ALA A 168 -0.11 8.60 4.68
CA ALA A 168 0.03 9.44 5.87
C ALA A 168 1.28 10.33 5.76
N GLY A 169 1.31 11.39 6.56
CA GLY A 169 2.45 12.29 6.67
C GLY A 169 2.58 13.30 5.51
N PRO A 170 3.64 14.13 5.51
CA PRO A 170 3.81 15.22 4.54
C PRO A 170 3.94 14.75 3.09
N GLN A 171 4.39 13.50 2.89
CA GLN A 171 4.56 12.87 1.58
C GLN A 171 3.30 12.11 1.12
N ARG A 172 2.17 12.24 1.84
CA ARG A 172 0.94 11.52 1.50
C ARG A 172 0.54 11.82 0.06
N ASN A 173 0.24 10.76 -0.66
CA ASN A 173 0.01 10.83 -2.09
C ASN A 173 -1.13 9.90 -2.56
N VAL A 174 -1.87 9.35 -1.61
CA VAL A 174 -3.09 8.55 -1.80
C VAL A 174 -4.29 9.38 -1.33
N TYR A 175 -5.28 9.56 -2.20
CA TYR A 175 -6.44 10.43 -1.99
C TYR A 175 -7.74 9.73 -2.39
N VAL A 176 -8.88 10.27 -1.95
CA VAL A 176 -10.20 9.86 -2.44
C VAL A 176 -10.70 10.92 -3.43
N ASP A 177 -11.16 10.49 -4.60
CA ASP A 177 -11.94 11.33 -5.49
C ASP A 177 -13.39 11.42 -4.99
N ASP A 178 -13.83 12.60 -4.60
CA ASP A 178 -15.20 12.83 -4.15
C ASP A 178 -16.25 12.58 -5.24
N THR A 179 -15.87 12.68 -6.52
CA THR A 179 -16.81 12.48 -7.64
C THR A 179 -17.02 11.00 -7.94
N THR A 180 -15.95 10.29 -8.26
CA THR A 180 -16.02 8.88 -8.65
C THR A 180 -16.01 7.93 -7.45
N ARG A 181 -15.68 8.42 -6.25
CA ARG A 181 -15.54 7.63 -5.01
C ARG A 181 -14.55 6.49 -5.16
N ARG A 182 -13.45 6.79 -5.84
CA ARG A 182 -12.31 5.89 -6.10
C ARG A 182 -11.05 6.49 -5.52
N ILE A 183 -10.04 5.65 -5.34
CA ILE A 183 -8.75 6.09 -4.87
C ILE A 183 -7.97 6.74 -6.02
N GLN A 184 -7.38 7.89 -5.74
CA GLN A 184 -6.47 8.60 -6.61
C GLN A 184 -5.05 8.53 -6.06
N LEU A 185 -4.10 8.24 -6.95
CA LEU A 185 -2.68 8.24 -6.66
C LEU A 185 -2.05 9.43 -7.35
N TYR A 186 -1.39 10.29 -6.57
CA TYR A 186 -0.61 11.40 -7.07
C TYR A 186 0.86 11.02 -6.96
N THR A 187 1.57 10.84 -8.06
CA THR A 187 3.00 10.52 -7.96
C THR A 187 3.77 11.22 -9.06
N ASP A 188 5.07 11.35 -8.84
CA ASP A 188 5.97 11.93 -9.83
C ASP A 188 6.53 10.84 -10.74
N TYR A 189 6.33 11.00 -12.04
CA TYR A 189 6.88 10.12 -13.05
C TYR A 189 8.23 10.69 -13.52
N ASN A 190 9.34 10.00 -13.19
CA ASN A 190 10.67 10.46 -13.56
C ASN A 190 11.23 9.70 -14.77
N LYS A 191 11.18 10.29 -15.96
CA LYS A 191 11.80 9.71 -17.15
C LYS A 191 12.88 10.65 -17.69
N ASN A 192 14.07 10.12 -17.96
CA ASN A 192 15.17 10.85 -18.59
C ASN A 192 15.56 12.17 -17.86
N GLY A 193 15.42 12.21 -16.53
CA GLY A 193 15.78 13.38 -15.71
C GLY A 193 14.68 14.46 -15.61
N SER A 194 13.53 14.28 -16.26
CA SER A 194 12.35 15.13 -16.04
C SER A 194 11.37 14.44 -15.10
N SER A 195 10.96 15.14 -14.04
CA SER A 195 9.92 14.71 -13.11
C SER A 195 8.60 15.40 -13.46
N GLU A 196 7.59 14.62 -13.84
CA GLU A 196 6.25 15.15 -14.14
C GLU A 196 5.21 14.59 -13.17
N PRO A 197 4.44 15.44 -12.49
CA PRO A 197 3.35 14.99 -11.64
C PRO A 197 2.28 14.26 -12.45
N ARG A 198 1.82 13.12 -11.92
CA ARG A 198 0.76 12.29 -12.49
C ARG A 198 -0.30 12.03 -11.43
N LEU A 199 -1.55 12.29 -11.79
CA LEU A 199 -2.73 11.91 -11.03
C LEU A 199 -3.43 10.77 -11.76
N LYS A 200 -3.65 9.64 -11.08
CA LYS A 200 -4.37 8.50 -11.64
C LYS A 200 -5.43 7.98 -10.71
N THR A 201 -6.58 7.64 -11.27
CA THR A 201 -7.70 7.06 -10.54
C THR A 201 -7.69 5.55 -10.72
N LEU A 202 -7.68 4.80 -9.62
CA LEU A 202 -7.78 3.34 -9.64
C LEU A 202 -9.17 2.89 -10.12
N ASP A 203 -9.29 1.67 -10.61
CA ASP A 203 -10.60 1.06 -10.83
C ASP A 203 -11.33 0.84 -9.49
N GLY A 204 -12.63 0.56 -9.56
CA GLY A 204 -13.46 0.42 -8.37
C GLY A 204 -13.03 -0.73 -7.45
N LEU A 205 -12.66 -1.88 -8.02
CA LEU A 205 -12.28 -3.05 -7.22
C LEU A 205 -10.96 -2.77 -6.50
N THR A 206 -9.94 -2.30 -7.21
CA THR A 206 -8.65 -2.00 -6.59
C THR A 206 -8.74 -0.87 -5.55
N SER A 207 -9.62 0.12 -5.80
CA SER A 207 -9.91 1.18 -4.83
C SER A 207 -10.45 0.62 -3.51
N ASP A 208 -11.40 -0.32 -3.57
CA ASP A 208 -11.98 -0.95 -2.39
C ASP A 208 -10.91 -1.69 -1.56
N TYR A 209 -10.04 -2.45 -2.22
CA TYR A 209 -8.97 -3.22 -1.57
C TYR A 209 -7.86 -2.34 -0.97
N LEU A 210 -7.41 -1.30 -1.70
CA LEU A 210 -6.42 -0.36 -1.17
C LEU A 210 -7.00 0.44 0.00
N PHE A 211 -8.24 0.89 -0.11
CA PHE A 211 -8.93 1.58 0.97
C PHE A 211 -9.04 0.69 2.21
N TYR A 212 -9.45 -0.57 2.05
CA TYR A 212 -9.50 -1.55 3.13
C TYR A 212 -8.13 -1.76 3.79
N PHE A 213 -7.08 -1.91 2.98
CA PHE A 213 -5.72 -2.06 3.48
C PHE A 213 -5.29 -0.87 4.35
N VAL A 214 -5.47 0.36 3.85
CA VAL A 214 -5.09 1.59 4.55
C VAL A 214 -5.90 1.81 5.83
N THR A 215 -7.20 1.48 5.82
CA THR A 215 -8.11 1.82 6.91
C THR A 215 -8.31 0.73 7.95
N VAL A 216 -8.20 -0.55 7.58
CA VAL A 216 -8.41 -1.69 8.49
C VAL A 216 -7.10 -2.40 8.78
N LEU A 217 -6.41 -2.90 7.75
CA LEU A 217 -5.23 -3.76 7.96
C LEU A 217 -4.05 -2.99 8.56
N ARG A 218 -3.85 -1.72 8.19
CA ARG A 218 -2.84 -0.89 8.85
C ARG A 218 -3.16 -0.65 10.33
N GLN A 219 -4.43 -0.48 10.69
CA GLN A 219 -4.81 -0.36 12.09
C GLN A 219 -4.59 -1.66 12.84
N MET A 220 -4.89 -2.80 12.21
CA MET A 220 -4.56 -4.12 12.73
C MET A 220 -3.08 -4.28 13.05
N GLN A 221 -2.23 -3.85 12.12
CA GLN A 221 -0.79 -3.91 12.27
C GLN A 221 -0.30 -3.04 13.42
N ILE A 222 -0.81 -1.80 13.53
CA ILE A 222 -0.50 -0.88 14.64
C ILE A 222 -0.99 -1.47 15.99
N CYS A 223 -2.21 -2.01 16.05
CA CYS A 223 -2.74 -2.63 17.25
C CYS A 223 -1.95 -3.88 17.69
N ALA A 224 -1.49 -4.69 16.73
CA ALA A 224 -0.74 -5.92 17.02
C ALA A 224 0.72 -5.64 17.41
N LEU A 225 1.37 -4.70 16.73
CA LEU A 225 2.82 -4.46 16.83
C LEU A 225 3.20 -3.25 17.69
N GLY A 226 2.24 -2.36 18.01
CA GLY A 226 2.47 -1.09 18.70
C GLY A 226 2.69 0.08 17.73
N ASN A 227 2.67 1.31 18.26
CA ASN A 227 2.95 2.53 17.49
C ASN A 227 4.39 2.59 16.98
N SER A 228 5.31 1.93 17.69
CA SER A 228 6.69 1.80 17.27
C SER A 228 6.84 0.58 16.38
N TYR A 229 6.85 0.85 15.09
CA TYR A 229 7.49 -0.01 14.11
C TYR A 229 9.01 0.01 14.38
N ASP A 230 9.46 -0.51 15.53
CA ASP A 230 10.87 -0.51 15.95
C ASP A 230 11.77 -1.27 14.95
N ALA A 231 11.18 -2.02 14.01
CA ALA A 231 11.86 -2.65 12.88
C ALA A 231 12.25 -1.68 11.75
N PHE A 232 11.73 -0.45 11.70
CA PHE A 232 12.16 0.58 10.74
C PHE A 232 13.30 1.48 11.26
N LYS A 233 13.69 1.38 12.53
CA LYS A 233 14.92 2.04 13.04
C LYS A 233 16.19 1.54 12.34
N ASN A 234 16.11 0.43 11.61
CA ASN A 234 17.21 -0.15 10.85
C ASN A 234 16.87 -0.28 9.35
N ASP A 235 16.15 0.67 8.73
CA ASP A 235 16.16 0.75 7.26
C ASP A 235 17.52 1.37 6.86
N PRO A 236 18.43 0.62 6.21
CA PRO A 236 19.78 1.09 5.86
C PRO A 236 19.82 2.23 4.82
N TRP A 237 18.68 2.86 4.56
CA TRP A 237 18.52 3.95 3.59
C TRP A 237 17.89 5.21 4.19
N MET A 238 17.53 5.23 5.49
CA MET A 238 17.29 6.51 6.21
C MET A 238 18.59 7.32 6.34
N ASP A 239 19.75 6.68 6.20
CA ASP A 239 21.07 7.34 6.21
C ASP A 239 21.40 8.10 4.90
N VAL A 240 20.53 8.10 3.88
CA VAL A 240 20.82 8.71 2.56
C VAL A 240 20.05 10.01 2.31
N VAL A 241 19.27 10.49 3.27
CA VAL A 241 18.72 11.85 3.26
C VAL A 241 19.06 12.46 4.60
N GLY A 242 20.09 13.32 4.59
CA GLY A 242 20.66 13.96 5.78
C GLY A 242 19.61 14.66 6.64
N PHE A 243 19.09 13.91 7.60
CA PHE A 243 18.41 14.43 8.77
C PHE A 243 19.45 14.36 9.89
N GLU A 244 20.07 15.50 10.19
CA GLU A 244 20.91 15.63 11.38
C GLU A 244 20.02 15.48 12.61
N ASP A 245 20.35 14.48 13.43
CA ASP A 245 19.69 14.21 14.70
C ASP A 245 20.10 15.29 15.72
N PRO A 246 19.18 16.12 16.25
CA PRO A 246 19.53 17.24 17.14
C PRO A 246 20.10 16.82 18.49
N ASP A 247 20.08 15.52 18.83
CA ASP A 247 20.44 15.02 20.16
C ASP A 247 21.87 14.44 20.25
N GLN A 248 22.73 14.59 19.22
CA GLN A 248 24.13 14.14 19.30
C GLN A 248 25.12 15.12 19.96
N GLU A 249 24.73 16.33 20.36
CA GLU A 249 25.69 17.31 20.93
C GLU A 249 25.85 17.33 22.46
N GLN A 250 25.26 16.42 23.24
CA GLN A 250 25.35 16.49 24.72
C GLN A 250 26.10 15.35 25.43
N THR A 251 26.98 14.62 24.75
CA THR A 251 27.78 13.56 25.42
C THR A 251 29.30 13.71 25.30
N GLU A 252 29.80 14.94 25.17
CA GLU A 252 31.23 15.24 25.34
C GLU A 252 31.47 16.43 26.30
N THR A 253 30.90 16.37 27.50
CA THR A 253 31.48 17.11 28.63
C THR A 253 31.10 16.42 29.93
N LEU A 254 31.86 15.40 30.34
CA LEU A 254 31.99 14.93 31.73
C LEU A 254 33.09 13.86 31.80
N ARG A 255 34.32 14.28 31.53
CA ARG A 255 35.54 13.67 32.10
C ARG A 255 36.47 14.81 32.50
N GLY A 256 36.28 15.27 33.73
CA GLY A 256 37.32 15.84 34.58
C GLY A 256 37.62 14.83 35.68
#